data_AF-A0A4D6GT19-F1
#
_entry.id   AF-A0A4D6GT19-F1
#
_cell.length_a   1.000
_cell.length_b   1.000
_cell.length_c   1.000
_cell.angle_alpha   90.00
_cell.angle_beta   90.00
_cell.angle_gamma   90.00
#
_symmetry.space_group_name_H-M   'P 1'
#
loop_
_entity.id
_entity.type
_entity.pdbx_description
1 polymer ?
#
loop_
_entity_poly.entity_id
_entity_poly.type
_entity_poly.pdbx_seq_one_letter_code
_entity_poly.pdbx_strand_id
1 'polypeptide(L)'
;MKEPHRPTATRSIPVADWQHQSNPASKKPAAGEECRGFEIWFTVKSIIQYRLRFEPRTDGPGWWKQRDEWTGCTWQARNRTPVTEIEPRILVKTAREDTDD
;
A
#
# COMPACT_ATOMS: atom_id res chain seq x y z
N MET A 1 16.80 -16.57 31.25
CA MET A 1 17.51 -15.56 30.44
C MET A 1 16.84 -15.52 29.08
N LYS A 2 16.32 -14.36 28.64
CA LYS A 2 15.55 -14.21 27.40
C LYS A 2 16.49 -14.05 26.20
N GLU A 3 16.27 -14.80 25.13
CA GLU A 3 16.91 -14.59 23.83
C GLU A 3 16.50 -13.22 23.24
N PRO A 4 17.38 -12.52 22.51
CA PRO A 4 17.04 -11.27 21.85
C PRO A 4 16.24 -11.55 20.57
N HIS A 5 15.09 -10.89 20.44
CA HIS A 5 14.25 -10.94 19.24
C HIS A 5 15.03 -10.45 18.01
N ARG A 6 15.28 -11.37 17.08
CA ARG A 6 15.76 -11.13 15.72
C ARG A 6 14.80 -10.15 15.02
N PRO A 7 15.26 -9.08 14.36
CA PRO A 7 14.36 -8.22 13.59
C PRO A 7 13.73 -9.03 12.45
N THR A 8 12.40 -9.08 12.45
CA THR A 8 11.57 -9.67 11.38
C THR A 8 11.99 -9.05 10.06
N ALA A 9 12.55 -9.87 9.17
CA ALA A 9 12.95 -9.45 7.84
C ALA A 9 11.75 -8.86 7.10
N THR A 10 11.81 -7.56 6.78
CA THR A 10 10.92 -6.95 5.79
C THR A 10 11.20 -7.63 4.47
N ARG A 11 10.37 -8.63 4.15
CA ARG A 11 10.47 -9.35 2.89
C ARG A 11 9.80 -8.48 1.83
N SER A 12 10.60 -7.77 1.06
CA SER A 12 10.13 -7.06 -0.14
C SER A 12 9.59 -8.09 -1.12
N ILE A 13 8.27 -8.12 -1.30
CA ILE A 13 7.64 -8.99 -2.30
C ILE A 13 7.70 -8.24 -3.65
N PRO A 14 8.37 -8.81 -4.68
CA PRO A 14 8.42 -8.20 -6.00
C PRO A 14 7.01 -8.11 -6.61
N VAL A 15 6.76 -7.04 -7.38
CA VAL A 15 5.44 -6.70 -7.94
C VAL A 15 4.80 -7.85 -8.74
N ALA A 16 5.60 -8.74 -9.34
CA ALA A 16 5.13 -9.90 -10.10
C ALA A 16 4.41 -10.96 -9.24
N ASP A 17 4.68 -11.04 -7.94
CA ASP A 17 4.10 -12.04 -7.03
C ASP A 17 2.74 -11.63 -6.43
N TRP A 18 2.24 -10.43 -6.77
CA TRP A 18 0.94 -9.94 -6.26
C TRP A 18 -0.26 -10.66 -6.89
N GLN A 19 -0.11 -11.18 -8.11
CA GLN A 19 -1.25 -11.64 -8.91
C GLN A 19 -1.80 -13.02 -8.48
N HIS A 20 -1.10 -13.75 -7.61
CA HIS A 20 -1.54 -15.06 -7.13
C HIS A 20 -2.36 -15.04 -5.82
N GLN A 21 -2.58 -13.87 -5.19
CA GLN A 21 -3.31 -13.77 -3.91
C GLN A 21 -4.75 -13.25 -4.00
N SER A 22 -5.21 -12.82 -5.18
CA SER A 22 -6.62 -12.47 -5.38
C SER A 22 -7.47 -13.71 -5.59
N ASN A 23 -7.73 -14.46 -4.52
CA ASN A 23 -8.84 -15.41 -4.47
C ASN A 23 -10.09 -14.66 -3.95
N PRO A 24 -11.13 -14.42 -4.78
CA PRO A 24 -12.31 -13.66 -4.36
C PRO A 24 -13.28 -14.46 -3.47
N ALA A 25 -12.95 -15.72 -3.13
CA ALA A 25 -13.79 -16.55 -2.28
C ALA A 25 -13.03 -17.01 -1.02
N SER A 26 -12.96 -16.18 0.02
CA SER A 26 -12.90 -16.69 1.40
C SER A 26 -12.99 -15.63 2.49
N LYS A 27 -13.97 -15.87 3.37
CA LYS A 27 -14.03 -15.60 4.81
C LYS A 27 -14.04 -14.16 5.31
N LYS A 28 -15.15 -13.86 6.01
CA LYS A 28 -15.22 -12.90 7.11
C LYS A 28 -13.96 -13.06 7.99
N PRO A 29 -13.22 -11.98 8.29
CA PRO A 29 -12.01 -12.09 9.09
C PRO A 29 -12.37 -12.68 10.45
N ALA A 30 -11.57 -13.65 10.90
CA ALA A 30 -11.75 -14.25 12.20
C ALA A 30 -11.50 -13.17 13.28
N ALA A 31 -12.23 -13.23 14.40
CA ALA A 31 -12.02 -12.32 15.52
C ALA A 31 -10.54 -12.42 15.96
N GLY A 32 -9.75 -11.37 15.71
CA GLY A 32 -8.31 -11.33 15.98
C GLY A 32 -7.43 -11.15 14.73
N GLU A 33 -7.99 -11.11 13.53
CA GLU A 33 -7.23 -10.74 12.33
C GLU A 33 -7.02 -9.22 12.33
N GLU A 34 -5.79 -8.80 12.63
CA GLU A 34 -5.39 -7.39 12.57
C GLU A 34 -5.75 -6.84 11.18
N CYS A 35 -6.63 -5.85 11.10
CA CYS A 35 -6.77 -5.05 9.88
C CYS A 35 -5.41 -4.39 9.63
N ARG A 36 -4.58 -4.97 8.79
CA ARG A 36 -3.25 -4.42 8.48
C ARG A 36 -3.43 -3.30 7.48
N GLY A 37 -2.79 -2.17 7.76
CA GLY A 37 -2.70 -1.06 6.81
C GLY A 37 -1.96 -1.48 5.53
N PHE A 38 -2.05 -0.63 4.50
CA PHE A 38 -1.31 -0.83 3.26
C PHE A 38 -0.74 0.49 2.75
N GLU A 39 0.23 0.39 1.83
CA GLU A 39 0.92 1.54 1.27
C GLU A 39 0.95 1.48 -0.26
N ILE A 40 0.88 2.65 -0.90
CA ILE A 40 1.08 2.82 -2.34
C ILE A 40 2.29 3.73 -2.54
N TRP A 41 3.29 3.24 -3.27
CA TRP A 41 4.54 3.93 -3.53
C TRP A 41 4.60 4.31 -5.00
N PHE A 42 5.01 5.55 -5.29
CA PHE A 42 5.13 5.99 -6.68
C PHE A 42 6.10 7.17 -6.80
N THR A 43 6.70 7.29 -7.99
CA THR A 43 7.58 8.40 -8.35
C THR A 43 6.92 9.27 -9.40
N VAL A 44 6.86 10.57 -9.16
CA VAL A 44 6.35 11.57 -10.11
C VAL A 44 7.51 12.22 -10.84
N LYS A 45 7.41 12.29 -12.18
CA LYS A 45 8.42 12.89 -13.07
C LYS A 45 9.84 12.35 -12.85
N SER A 46 9.97 11.10 -12.39
CA SER A 46 11.24 10.44 -12.07
C SER A 46 12.10 11.15 -10.99
N ILE A 47 11.55 12.15 -10.29
CA ILE A 47 12.33 13.00 -9.38
C ILE A 47 11.75 12.96 -7.97
N ILE A 48 10.42 13.01 -7.82
CA ILE A 48 9.78 13.11 -6.50
C ILE A 48 9.15 11.79 -6.15
N GLN A 49 9.58 11.18 -5.05
CA GLN A 49 8.98 9.96 -4.52
C GLN A 49 7.91 10.29 -3.50
N TYR A 50 6.75 9.65 -3.66
CA TYR A 50 5.63 9.75 -2.74
C TYR A 50 5.26 8.38 -2.21
N ARG A 51 4.74 8.38 -0.99
CA ARG A 51 4.09 7.24 -0.39
C ARG A 51 2.75 7.64 0.19
N LEU A 52 1.69 6.92 -0.17
CA LEU A 52 0.41 6.99 0.49
C LEU A 52 0.29 5.83 1.45
N ARG A 53 -0.02 6.09 2.71
CA ARG A 53 -0.28 5.07 3.73
C ARG A 53 -1.73 5.10 4.14
N PHE A 54 -2.31 3.91 4.29
CA PHE A 54 -3.68 3.71 4.73
C PHE A 54 -3.66 2.84 5.98
N GLU A 55 -4.04 3.43 7.11
CA GLU A 55 -4.03 2.77 8.42
C GLU A 55 -5.47 2.74 8.97
N PRO A 56 -5.96 1.63 9.53
CA PRO A 56 -7.29 1.62 10.12
C PRO A 56 -7.38 2.64 11.25
N ARG A 57 -8.54 3.29 11.36
CA ARG A 57 -8.81 4.18 12.47
C ARG A 57 -9.10 3.38 13.73
N THR A 58 -8.42 3.73 14.82
CA THR A 58 -8.68 3.19 16.16
C THR A 58 -9.80 3.98 16.86
N ASP A 59 -10.06 5.20 16.41
CA ASP A 59 -10.99 6.17 16.99
C ASP A 59 -12.38 6.17 16.32
N GLY A 60 -12.60 5.32 15.32
CA GLY A 60 -13.87 5.22 14.61
C GLY A 60 -13.76 4.38 13.34
N PRO A 61 -14.85 4.26 12.56
CA PRO A 61 -14.80 3.56 11.28
C PRO A 61 -13.90 4.29 10.27
N GLY A 62 -13.40 3.52 9.30
CA GLY A 62 -12.61 4.02 8.18
C GLY A 62 -11.10 3.99 8.44
N TRP A 63 -10.38 4.85 7.72
CA TRP A 63 -8.93 4.82 7.60
C TRP A 63 -8.32 6.20 7.74
N TRP A 64 -7.10 6.26 8.24
CA TRP A 64 -6.20 7.38 8.06
C TRP A 64 -5.51 7.23 6.72
N LYS A 65 -5.71 8.21 5.83
CA LYS A 65 -4.88 8.41 4.64
C LYS A 65 -3.77 9.38 4.99
N GLN A 66 -2.52 8.93 4.91
CA GLN A 66 -1.35 9.77 5.07
C GLN A 66 -0.58 9.89 3.76
N ARG A 67 -0.20 11.12 3.39
CA ARG A 67 0.73 11.38 2.29
C ARG A 67 2.09 11.73 2.88
N ASP A 68 3.08 10.94 2.51
CA ASP A 68 4.48 11.21 2.78
C ASP A 68 5.20 11.58 1.47
N GLU A 69 6.17 12.47 1.58
CA GLU A 69 7.06 12.88 0.49
C GLU A 69 8.51 12.55 0.88
N TRP A 70 9.28 11.98 -0.04
CA TRP A 70 10.70 11.74 0.17
C TRP A 70 11.47 13.04 -0.05
N THR A 71 12.26 13.44 0.95
CA THR A 71 13.07 14.68 0.91
C THR A 71 14.54 14.43 0.56
N GLY A 72 14.87 13.24 0.06
CA GLY A 72 16.25 12.83 -0.27
C GLY A 72 16.91 11.97 0.82
N CYS A 73 16.54 12.16 2.09
CA CYS A 73 17.08 11.38 3.21
C CYS A 73 16.01 10.78 4.14
N THR A 74 14.81 11.36 4.17
CA THR A 74 13.71 10.88 5.02
C THR A 74 12.35 11.12 4.38
N TRP A 75 11.40 10.28 4.76
CA TRP A 75 9.98 10.52 4.52
C TRP A 75 9.51 11.65 5.43
N GLN A 76 8.85 12.64 4.84
CA GLN A 76 8.20 13.74 5.56
C GLN A 76 6.69 13.60 5.42
N ALA A 77 6.00 13.52 6.56
CA ALA A 77 4.55 13.54 6.61
C ALA A 77 4.03 14.90 6.15
N ARG A 78 3.25 14.93 5.06
CA ARG A 78 2.68 16.17 4.54
C ARG A 78 1.24 16.35 4.97
N ASN A 79 0.42 15.32 4.82
CA ASN A 79 -1.02 15.39 5.07
C ASN A 79 -1.51 14.10 5.72
N ARG A 80 -2.44 14.23 6.67
CA ARG A 80 -3.20 13.11 7.26
C ARG A 80 -4.68 13.47 7.26
N THR A 81 -5.51 12.61 6.69
CA THR A 81 -6.94 12.88 6.50
C THR A 81 -7.74 11.60 6.76
N PRO A 82 -8.89 11.68 7.47
CA PRO A 82 -9.75 10.51 7.63
C PRO A 82 -10.48 10.23 6.31
N VAL A 83 -10.61 8.96 5.96
CA VAL A 83 -11.40 8.49 4.80
C VAL A 83 -12.30 7.33 5.24
N THR A 84 -13.53 7.31 4.75
CA THR A 84 -14.51 6.30 5.16
C THR A 84 -14.26 4.95 4.48
N GLU A 85 -13.92 4.98 3.20
CA GLU A 85 -13.79 3.79 2.35
C GLU A 85 -12.63 3.98 1.36
N ILE A 86 -12.01 2.87 0.95
CA ILE A 86 -10.94 2.86 -0.05
C ILE A 86 -11.23 1.77 -1.07
N GLU A 87 -11.36 2.15 -2.33
CA GLU A 87 -11.55 1.23 -3.46
C GLU A 87 -10.39 1.40 -4.45
N PRO A 88 -9.28 0.64 -4.31
CA PRO A 88 -8.19 0.72 -5.26
C PRO A 88 -8.61 0.10 -6.60
N ARG A 89 -8.52 0.89 -7.68
CA ARG A 89 -8.81 0.43 -9.04
C ARG A 89 -7.54 0.44 -9.88
N ILE A 90 -7.24 -0.69 -10.52
CA ILE A 90 -6.14 -0.79 -11.48
C ILE A 90 -6.70 -0.55 -12.88
N LEU A 91 -6.21 0.49 -13.55
CA LEU A 91 -6.59 0.80 -14.92
C LEU A 91 -5.47 0.32 -15.86
N VAL A 92 -5.82 -0.57 -16.79
CA VAL A 92 -4.90 -1.05 -17.83
C VAL A 92 -5.20 -0.28 -19.10
N LYS A 93 -4.20 0.40 -19.67
CA LYS A 93 -4.27 0.93 -21.02
C LYS A 93 -3.58 -0.07 -21.94
N THR A 94 -4.31 -0.69 -22.84
CA THR A 94 -3.70 -1.42 -23.95
C THR A 94 -3.24 -0.39 -24.99
N ALA A 95 -1.96 -0.45 -25.36
CA ALA A 95 -1.51 0.26 -26.55
C ALA A 95 -2.27 -0.34 -27.74
N ARG A 96 -2.82 0.51 -28.61
CA ARG A 96 -3.25 0.02 -29.92
C ARG A 96 -1.96 -0.32 -30.68
N GLU A 97 -1.88 -1.54 -31.18
CA GLU A 97 -0.88 -1.90 -32.20
C GLU A 97 -1.17 -1.02 -33.41
N ASP A 98 -0.36 0.01 -33.61
CA ASP A 98 -0.23 0.65 -34.91
C ASP A 98 0.58 -0.34 -35.77
N THR A 99 -0.14 -1.25 -36.43
CA THR A 99 0.40 -2.06 -37.52
C THR A 99 0.61 -1.14 -38.72
N ASP A 100 1.87 -0.78 -38.98
CA ASP A 100 2.30 -0.17 -40.24
C ASP A 100 2.41 -1.30 -41.29
N ASP A 101 1.75 -1.15 -42.43
CA ASP A 101 1.74 -2.06 -43.60
C ASP A 101 2.67 -1.51 -44.68
#